data_AF-A0A2Z7DAH2-F1
#
_entry.id   AF-A0A2Z7DAH2-F1
#
_cell.length_a   1.000
_cell.length_b   1.000
_cell.length_c   1.000
_cell.angle_alpha   90.00
_cell.angle_beta   90.00
_cell.angle_gamma   90.00
#
_symmetry.space_group_name_H-M   'P 1'
#
loop_
_entity.id
_entity.type
_entity.pdbx_description
1 polymer ?
#
loop_
_entity_poly.entity_id
_entity_poly.type
_entity_poly.pdbx_seq_one_letter_code
_entity_poly.pdbx_strand_id
1 'polypeptide(L)' 'MIKGVISKGRLRKLSGVSVKVAVMWLGIVEVDRKGEKLEFSVGFASADFPAQNFDKCPRCGCGLDCFEGDDSSSFLS' A
#
# COMPACT_ATOMS: atom_id res chain seq x y z
N MET A 1 -5.67 -11.70 0.09
CA MET A 1 -6.14 -11.01 1.31
C MET A 1 -4.94 -10.51 2.08
N ILE A 2 -4.90 -9.23 2.43
CA ILE A 2 -3.83 -8.63 3.23
C ILE A 2 -4.27 -8.64 4.70
N LYS A 3 -3.38 -9.01 5.61
CA LYS A 3 -3.64 -9.07 7.06
C LYS A 3 -2.51 -8.38 7.81
N GLY A 4 -2.81 -7.78 8.96
CA GLY A 4 -1.81 -7.15 9.82
C GLY A 4 -2.46 -6.39 10.98
N VAL A 5 -1.62 -5.79 11.82
CA VAL A 5 -2.02 -4.92 12.93
C VAL A 5 -1.69 -3.48 12.55
N ILE A 6 -2.70 -2.60 12.59
CA ILE A 6 -2.57 -1.19 12.27
C ILE A 6 -2.44 -0.38 13.55
N SER A 7 -1.49 0.54 13.56
CA SER A 7 -1.30 1.53 14.63
C SER A 7 -0.89 2.86 13.99
N LYS A 8 -0.92 3.95 14.76
CA LYS A 8 -0.61 5.29 14.23
C LYS A 8 0.79 5.30 13.61
N GLY A 9 0.85 5.49 12.29
CA GLY A 9 2.09 5.54 11.53
C GLY A 9 2.78 4.20 11.31
N ARG A 10 2.21 3.06 11.69
CA ARG A 10 2.89 1.76 11.60
C ARG A 10 1.94 0.58 11.33
N LEU A 11 2.38 -0.32 10.47
CA LEU A 11 1.77 -1.63 10.19
C LEU A 11 2.72 -2.73 10.65
N ARG A 12 2.25 -3.68 11.48
CA ARG A 12 3.06 -4.78 11.99
C ARG A 12 2.40 -6.12 11.75
N LYS A 13 3.18 -7.21 11.78
CA LYS A 13 2.70 -8.58 11.53
C LYS A 13 1.96 -8.67 10.19
N LEU A 14 2.47 -7.95 9.19
CA LEU A 14 1.86 -7.86 7.87
C LEU A 14 2.02 -9.20 7.14
N SER A 15 0.99 -9.60 6.39
CA SER A 15 0.97 -10.82 5.59
C SER A 15 0.14 -10.61 4.34
N GLY A 16 0.53 -11.26 3.24
CA GLY A 16 -0.12 -11.11 1.93
C GLY A 16 0.49 -10.01 1.04
N VAL A 17 1.60 -9.39 1.46
CA VAL A 17 2.38 -8.46 0.66
C VAL A 17 3.83 -8.96 0.59
N SER A 18 4.38 -9.08 -0.62
CA SER A 18 5.72 -9.61 -0.85
C SER A 18 6.45 -8.80 -1.91
N VAL A 19 7.77 -8.71 -1.77
CA VAL A 19 8.67 -8.13 -2.77
C VAL A 19 9.50 -9.25 -3.42
N LYS A 20 9.78 -9.13 -4.71
CA LYS A 20 10.63 -10.08 -5.43
C LYS A 20 12.08 -9.60 -5.39
N VAL A 21 12.99 -10.46 -4.93
CA VAL A 21 14.43 -10.19 -4.91
C VAL A 21 15.13 -11.33 -5.63
N ALA A 22 15.69 -11.01 -6.81
CA ALA A 22 16.32 -11.96 -7.75
C ALA A 22 15.42 -13.16 -8.08
N VAL A 23 15.53 -14.24 -7.30
CA VAL A 23 14.85 -15.53 -7.52
C VAL A 23 13.78 -15.87 -6.50
N MET A 24 13.68 -15.13 -5.39
CA MET A 24 12.72 -15.43 -4.30
C MET A 24 11.80 -14.27 -3.99
N TRP A 25 10.66 -14.59 -3.37
CA TRP A 25 9.72 -13.62 -2.83
C TRP A 25 9.91 -13.53 -1.32
N LEU A 26 10.13 -12.32 -0.81
CA LEU A 26 10.24 -12.04 0.60
C LEU A 26 8.99 -11.31 1.08
N GLY A 27 8.40 -11.78 2.18
CA GLY A 27 7.24 -11.15 2.78
C GLY A 27 7.62 -9.86 3.51
N ILE A 28 6.82 -8.82 3.31
CA ILE A 28 6.93 -7.59 4.09
C ILE A 28 6.21 -7.81 5.41
N VAL A 29 6.93 -7.67 6.53
CA VAL A 29 6.41 -7.96 7.88
C VAL A 29 6.06 -6.71 8.66
N GLU A 30 6.67 -5.57 8.33
CA GLU A 30 6.46 -4.29 9.00
C GLU A 30 6.63 -3.12 8.02
N VAL A 31 5.79 -2.09 8.20
CA VAL A 31 5.90 -0.80 7.51
C VAL A 31 5.81 0.31 8.55
N ASP A 32 6.79 1.21 8.57
CA ASP A 32 6.87 2.30 9.56
C ASP A 32 7.01 3.66 8.88
N ARG A 33 6.26 4.65 9.33
CA ARG A 33 6.33 6.01 8.79
C ARG A 33 7.31 6.85 9.59
N LYS A 34 8.39 7.26 8.93
CA LYS A 34 9.43 8.15 9.47
C LYS A 34 9.41 9.47 8.71
N GLY A 35 8.57 10.39 9.18
CA GLY A 35 8.38 11.70 8.53
C GLY A 35 7.80 11.58 7.12
N GLU A 36 8.61 11.95 6.13
CA GLU A 36 8.28 11.90 4.70
C GLU A 36 8.69 10.58 4.02
N LYS A 37 9.14 9.59 4.79
CA LYS A 37 9.52 8.26 4.30
C LYS A 37 8.66 7.17 4.93
N LEU A 38 8.47 6.10 4.17
CA LEU A 38 7.94 4.82 4.61
C LEU A 38 9.06 3.79 4.55
N GLU A 39 9.37 3.19 5.69
CA GLU A 39 10.34 2.11 5.81
C GLU A 39 9.62 0.77 5.70
N PHE A 40 9.96 -0.04 4.70
CA PHE A 40 9.41 -1.37 4.50
C PHE A 40 10.44 -2.40 4.95
N SER A 41 10.05 -3.30 5.87
CA SER A 41 10.92 -4.31 6.46
C SER A 41 10.50 -5.73 6.10
N VAL A 42 11.49 -6.57 5.76
CA VAL A 42 11.35 -8.03 5.58
C VAL A 42 11.87 -8.81 6.80
N GLY A 43 12.10 -8.11 7.92
CA GLY A 43 12.55 -8.68 9.20
C GLY A 43 14.05 -8.54 9.45
N PHE A 44 14.89 -8.87 8.45
CA PHE A 44 16.34 -8.75 8.55
C PHE A 44 16.93 -7.56 7.76
N ALA A 45 16.12 -6.95 6.90
CA ALA A 45 16.50 -5.81 6.09
C ALA A 45 15.30 -4.86 5.92
N SER A 46 15.60 -3.61 5.62
CA SER A 46 14.62 -2.56 5.34
C SER A 46 14.99 -1.72 4.13
N ALA A 47 14.01 -1.04 3.56
CA ALA A 47 14.21 -0.04 2.52
C ALA A 47 13.26 1.15 2.74
N ASP A 48 13.77 2.36 2.51
CA ASP A 48 13.01 3.60 2.62
C ASP A 48 12.46 4.03 1.26
N PHE A 49 11.19 4.43 1.25
CA PHE A 49 10.54 5.01 0.09
C PHE A 49 9.89 6.35 0.46
N PRO A 50 9.88 7.35 -0.43
CA PRO A 50 9.15 8.58 -0.20
C PRO A 50 7.66 8.29 0.04
N ALA A 51 7.06 8.88 1.07
CA ALA A 51 5.66 8.69 1.39
C ALA A 51 4.74 9.20 0.26
N GLN A 52 5.19 10.20 -0.50
CA GLN A 52 4.49 10.77 -1.65
C GLN A 52 4.21 9.74 -2.75
N ASN A 53 5.00 8.67 -2.84
CA ASN A 53 4.74 7.57 -3.78
C ASN A 53 3.43 6.82 -3.46
N PHE A 54 2.87 7.03 -2.26
CA PHE A 54 1.71 6.31 -1.73
C PHE A 54 0.54 7.24 -1.39
N ASP A 55 0.51 8.47 -1.92
CA ASP A 55 -0.57 9.44 -1.66
C ASP A 55 -1.91 9.03 -2.32
N LYS A 56 -1.87 8.21 -3.37
CA LYS A 56 -3.09 7.66 -4.00
C LYS A 56 -3.56 6.42 -3.24
N CYS A 57 -4.66 6.55 -2.52
CA CYS A 57 -5.34 5.43 -1.88
C CYS A 57 -6.33 4.76 -2.84
N PRO A 58 -6.22 3.44 -3.10
CA PRO A 58 -7.25 2.73 -3.84
C PRO A 58 -8.56 2.76 -3.06
N ARG A 59 -9.68 2.95 -3.77
CA ARG A 59 -11.00 2.81 -3.16
C ARG A 59 -11.42 1.35 -3.15
N CYS A 60 -12.19 0.96 -2.14
CA CYS A 60 -12.86 -0.34 -2.16
C CYS A 60 -13.80 -0.40 -3.38
N GLY A 61 -13.83 -1.53 -4.07
CA GLY A 61 -14.60 -1.70 -5.32
C GLY A 61 -13.77 -1.41 -6.56
N CYS A 62 -13.88 -0.21 -7.13
CA CYS A 62 -13.31 0.15 -8.44
C CYS A 62 -11.78 0.38 -8.47
N GLY A 63 -11.08 0.22 -7.35
CA GLY A 63 -9.61 0.23 -7.32
C GLY A 63 -9.01 1.65 -7.39
N LEU A 64 -7.90 1.80 -8.13
CA LEU A 64 -7.22 3.09 -8.33
C LEU A 64 -7.83 3.94 -9.45
N ASP A 65 -8.58 3.32 -10.36
CA ASP A 65 -9.13 3.93 -11.59
C ASP A 65 -10.63 4.25 -11.49
N CYS A 66 -11.14 4.46 -10.28
CA CYS A 66 -12.41 5.12 -10.13
C CYS A 66 -12.24 6.56 -10.64
N PHE A 67 -12.79 6.88 -11.81
CA PHE A 67 -12.76 8.15 -12.56
C PHE A 67 -11.80 8.23 -13.77
N GLU A 68 -12.21 7.59 -14.87
CA GLU A 68 -12.24 8.23 -16.20
C GLU A 68 -13.69 8.18 -16.75
N GLY A 69 -14.64 8.50 -15.90
CA GLY A 69 -16.00 8.82 -16.32
C GLY A 69 -16.08 10.33 -16.43
N ASP A 70 -16.12 10.83 -17.66
CA ASP A 70 -16.69 12.14 -17.95
C ASP A 70 -18.00 12.28 -17.17
N ASP A 71 -18.07 13.36 -16.41
CA ASP A 71 -19.29 13.88 -15.80
C ASP A 71 -20.23 14.30 -16.93
N SER A 72 -20.93 13.35 -17.56
CA SER A 72 -22.12 13.59 -18.39
C SER A 72 -22.82 12.29 -18.76
N SER A 73 -23.65 11.78 -17.85
CA SER A 73 -25.00 11.34 -18.19
C SER A 73 -25.80 11.13 -16.90
N SER A 74 -26.59 12.15 -16.59
CA SER A 74 -27.94 12.08 -15.99
C SER A 74 -28.36 10.73 -15.40
N PHE A 75 -28.70 10.60 -14.11
CA PHE A 75 -29.98 11.09 -13.53
C PHE A 75 -31.25 10.90 -14.39
N LEU A 76 -31.24 10.02 -15.39
CA LEU A 76 -32.45 9.48 -16.02
C LEU A 76 -32.21 8.03 -16.44
N SER A 77 -32.61 7.11 -15.55
CA SER A 77 -33.34 5.88 -15.86
C SER A 77 -34.04 5.42 -14.59
#